data_AF-Q0U670-F1
#
_entry.id   AF-Q0U670-F1
#
_cell.length_a   1.000
_cell.length_b   1.000
_cell.length_c   1.000
_cell.angle_alpha   90.00
_cell.angle_beta   90.00
_cell.angle_gamma   90.00
#
_symmetry.space_group_name_H-M   'P 1'
#
loop_
_entity.id
_entity.type
_entity.pdbx_description
1 polymer ?
#
loop_
_entity_poly.entity_id
_entity_poly.type
_entity_poly.pdbx_seq_one_letter_code
_entity_poly.pdbx_strand_id
1 'polypeptide(L)'
;MTEQSINIPQVLVFLVVIFLASRWYLSKPSGAHTHAAPARSTPRINPAQIDQIAAMFPQLSRRDIAWDLQRNGGNASATTERVLGGRGLDTSEEPAKEEAPKKAWSADKNERQMNLQRRREEMILAARRKLEAQEKGKAPA
;
A
#
# COMPACT_ATOMS: atom_id res chain seq x y z
N MET A 1 -38.45 -29.66 44.79
CA MET A 1 -38.49 -29.76 43.31
C MET A 1 -38.48 -28.34 42.78
N THR A 2 -37.31 -27.81 42.43
CA THR A 2 -37.20 -26.46 41.85
C THR A 2 -37.48 -26.59 40.36
N GLU A 3 -38.74 -26.37 39.99
CA GLU A 3 -39.15 -26.14 38.61
C GLU A 3 -38.56 -24.79 38.18
N GLN A 4 -37.27 -24.77 37.86
CA GLN A 4 -36.58 -23.59 37.35
C GLN A 4 -37.00 -23.43 35.90
N SER A 5 -38.08 -22.66 35.70
CA SER A 5 -38.58 -22.25 34.40
C SER A 5 -37.49 -21.50 33.65
N ILE A 6 -36.69 -22.25 32.90
CA ILE A 6 -35.69 -21.71 31.99
C ILE A 6 -36.46 -20.92 30.94
N ASN A 7 -36.43 -19.60 31.09
CA ASN A 7 -37.01 -18.67 30.13
C ASN A 7 -36.20 -18.81 28.83
N ILE A 8 -36.74 -19.61 27.90
CA ILE A 8 -36.18 -19.84 26.57
C ILE A 8 -35.77 -18.52 25.90
N PRO A 9 -36.53 -17.40 25.99
CA PRO A 9 -36.10 -16.11 25.45
C PRO A 9 -34.79 -15.58 26.07
N GLN A 10 -34.59 -15.75 27.38
CA GLN A 10 -33.38 -15.30 28.07
C GLN A 10 -32.17 -16.14 27.70
N VAL A 11 -32.35 -17.46 27.51
CA VAL A 11 -31.28 -18.35 27.02
C VAL A 11 -30.84 -17.96 25.61
N LEU A 12 -31.77 -17.60 24.72
CA LEU A 12 -31.44 -17.10 23.38
C LEU A 12 -30.62 -15.80 23.44
N VAL A 13 -31.00 -14.85 24.30
CA VAL A 13 -30.24 -13.61 24.47
C VAL A 13 -28.83 -13.91 24.98
N PHE A 14 -28.68 -14.76 26.00
CA PHE A 14 -27.35 -15.15 26.49
C PHE A 14 -26.52 -15.85 25.42
N LEU A 15 -27.10 -16.75 24.62
CA LEU A 15 -26.40 -17.40 23.52
C LEU A 15 -25.94 -16.39 22.46
N VAL A 16 -26.76 -15.40 22.12
CA VAL A 16 -26.38 -14.33 21.19
C VAL A 16 -25.27 -13.46 21.76
N VAL A 17 -25.34 -13.09 23.05
CA VAL A 17 -24.29 -12.30 23.70
C VAL A 17 -22.98 -13.08 23.79
N ILE A 18 -23.02 -14.36 24.19
CA ILE A 18 -21.85 -15.23 24.22
C ILE A 18 -21.30 -15.45 22.80
N PHE A 19 -22.16 -15.60 21.80
CA PHE A 19 -21.75 -15.72 20.40
C PHE A 19 -21.13 -14.43 19.89
N LEU A 20 -21.67 -13.25 20.19
CA LEU A 20 -21.09 -11.96 19.81
C LEU A 20 -19.77 -11.70 20.54
N ALA A 21 -19.69 -12.03 21.83
CA ALA A 21 -18.47 -11.91 22.62
C ALA A 21 -17.40 -12.90 22.11
N SER A 22 -17.78 -14.14 21.79
CA SER A 22 -16.91 -15.14 21.19
C SER A 22 -16.50 -14.75 19.77
N ARG A 23 -17.43 -14.28 18.94
CA ARG A 23 -17.18 -13.73 17.61
C ARG A 23 -16.22 -12.56 17.73
N TRP A 24 -16.37 -11.66 18.68
CA TRP A 24 -15.46 -10.54 18.88
C TRP A 24 -14.09 -11.00 19.38
N TYR A 25 -14.06 -11.94 20.33
CA TYR A 25 -12.84 -12.47 20.94
C TYR A 25 -12.04 -13.41 20.01
N LEU A 26 -12.72 -14.16 19.14
CA LEU A 26 -12.17 -15.07 18.13
C LEU A 26 -12.06 -14.43 16.73
N SER A 27 -12.71 -13.30 16.45
CA SER A 27 -12.44 -12.50 15.23
C SER A 27 -11.12 -11.77 15.40
N LYS A 28 -10.04 -12.52 15.64
CA LYS A 28 -8.73 -12.13 15.16
C LYS A 28 -8.78 -12.32 13.65
N PRO A 29 -8.50 -11.28 12.86
CA PRO A 29 -8.68 -11.35 11.42
C PRO A 29 -7.78 -12.45 10.85
N SER A 30 -8.37 -13.51 10.30
CA SER A 30 -7.71 -14.45 9.40
C SER A 30 -7.48 -13.77 8.05
N GLY A 31 -6.70 -12.71 8.10
CA GLY A 31 -6.41 -11.77 7.04
C GLY A 31 -5.53 -10.69 7.66
N ALA A 32 -4.29 -10.59 7.19
CA ALA A 32 -3.36 -9.57 7.63
C ALA A 32 -3.90 -8.16 7.27
N HIS A 33 -4.73 -7.61 8.16
CA HIS A 33 -5.06 -6.19 8.22
C HIS A 33 -4.57 -5.68 9.57
N THR A 34 -3.26 -5.77 9.73
CA THR A 34 -2.55 -4.88 10.64
C THR A 34 -2.73 -3.49 10.05
N HIS A 35 -3.22 -2.53 10.84
CA HIS A 35 -3.00 -1.11 10.57
C HIS A 35 -1.49 -0.85 10.69
N ALA A 36 -0.75 -1.29 9.67
CA ALA A 36 0.63 -0.91 9.48
C ALA A 36 0.63 0.59 9.20
N ALA A 37 1.60 1.28 9.81
CA ALA A 37 2.01 2.63 9.43
C ALA A 37 1.92 2.80 7.90
N PRO A 38 1.57 4.01 7.38
CA PRO A 38 1.23 4.22 5.98
C PRO A 38 2.41 3.89 5.06
N ALA A 39 2.59 2.60 4.79
CA ALA A 39 3.39 2.09 3.71
C ALA A 39 2.62 2.55 2.49
N ARG A 40 3.20 3.49 1.74
CA ARG A 40 2.68 4.02 0.48
C ARG A 40 2.18 2.85 -0.36
N SER A 41 0.90 2.55 -0.23
CA SER A 41 0.21 1.54 -1.00
C SER A 41 0.22 2.12 -2.39
N THR A 42 1.15 1.65 -3.21
CA THR A 42 1.16 1.97 -4.63
C THR A 42 -0.24 1.59 -5.12
N PRO A 43 -1.06 2.58 -5.51
CA PRO A 43 -2.44 2.32 -5.83
C PRO A 43 -2.45 1.29 -6.95
N ARG A 44 -3.13 0.16 -6.72
CA ARG A 44 -3.21 -0.89 -7.74
C ARG A 44 -4.03 -0.33 -8.89
N ILE A 45 -3.34 0.07 -9.94
CA ILE A 45 -3.94 0.50 -11.19
C ILE A 45 -4.73 -0.68 -11.73
N ASN A 46 -6.06 -0.55 -11.78
CA ASN A 46 -6.91 -1.60 -12.31
C ASN A 46 -7.02 -1.42 -13.83
N PRO A 47 -6.58 -2.39 -14.66
CA PRO A 47 -6.59 -2.26 -16.11
C PRO A 47 -7.99 -1.98 -16.68
N ALA A 48 -9.06 -2.45 -16.03
CA ALA A 48 -10.44 -2.20 -16.46
C ALA A 48 -10.82 -0.70 -16.45
N GLN A 49 -10.21 0.09 -15.55
CA GLN A 49 -10.44 1.54 -15.49
C GLN A 49 -9.86 2.24 -16.72
N ILE A 50 -8.72 1.76 -17.21
CA ILE A 50 -8.07 2.28 -18.42
C ILE A 50 -8.96 1.99 -19.63
N ASP A 51 -9.50 0.77 -19.74
CA ASP A 51 -10.42 0.38 -20.81
C ASP A 51 -11.70 1.22 -20.82
N GLN A 52 -12.29 1.45 -19.65
CA GLN A 52 -13.49 2.27 -19.52
C GLN A 52 -13.27 3.72 -19.96
N ILE A 53 -12.18 4.34 -19.51
CA ILE A 53 -11.84 5.72 -19.89
C ILE A 53 -11.48 5.78 -21.37
N ALA A 54 -10.78 4.79 -21.91
CA ALA A 54 -10.47 4.71 -23.34
C ALA A 54 -11.72 4.54 -24.20
N ALA A 55 -12.77 3.87 -23.70
CA ALA A 55 -14.06 3.76 -24.39
C ALA A 55 -14.86 5.08 -24.37
N MET A 56 -14.79 5.85 -23.27
CA MET A 56 -15.46 7.16 -23.16
C MET A 56 -14.71 8.26 -23.91
N PHE A 57 -13.38 8.20 -23.93
CA PHE A 57 -12.50 9.18 -24.55
C PHE A 57 -11.57 8.49 -25.55
N PRO A 58 -12.07 8.09 -26.73
CA PRO A 58 -11.27 7.39 -27.74
C PRO A 58 -10.10 8.23 -28.28
N GLN A 59 -10.15 9.56 -28.10
CA GLN A 59 -9.05 10.47 -28.41
C GLN A 59 -7.86 10.40 -27.43
N LEU A 60 -8.04 9.84 -26.24
CA LEU A 60 -6.98 9.71 -25.24
C LEU A 60 -6.24 8.38 -25.40
N SER A 61 -4.91 8.44 -25.32
CA SER A 61 -4.11 7.23 -25.37
C SER A 61 -4.19 6.46 -24.04
N ARG A 62 -4.19 5.13 -24.13
CA ARG A 62 -4.18 4.25 -22.95
C ARG A 62 -2.99 4.49 -22.02
N ARG A 63 -1.86 4.97 -22.57
CA ARG A 63 -0.65 5.32 -21.81
C ARG A 63 -0.85 6.57 -20.96
N ASP A 64 -1.49 7.60 -21.51
CA ASP A 64 -1.71 8.87 -20.81
C ASP A 64 -2.74 8.66 -19.69
N ILE A 65 -3.79 7.87 -19.97
CA ILE A 65 -4.76 7.43 -18.96
C ILE A 65 -4.07 6.64 -17.85
N ALA A 66 -3.24 5.64 -18.19
CA ALA A 66 -2.53 4.85 -17.20
C ALA A 66 -1.59 5.72 -16.35
N TRP A 67 -0.91 6.68 -16.97
CA TRP A 67 0.03 7.56 -16.30
C TRP A 67 -0.67 8.58 -15.38
N ASP A 68 -1.80 9.14 -15.81
CA ASP A 68 -2.60 10.04 -14.96
C ASP A 68 -3.25 9.25 -13.82
N LEU A 69 -3.76 8.05 -14.09
CA LEU A 69 -4.33 7.15 -13.10
C LEU A 69 -3.28 6.73 -12.06
N GLN A 70 -2.03 6.52 -12.48
CA GLN A 70 -0.91 6.25 -11.58
C GLN A 70 -0.61 7.43 -10.64
N ARG A 71 -0.68 8.67 -11.14
CA ARG A 71 -0.50 9.89 -10.32
C ARG A 71 -1.68 10.16 -9.40
N ASN A 72 -2.90 9.96 -9.90
CA ASN A 72 -4.15 10.28 -9.22
C ASN A 72 -4.65 9.14 -8.32
N GLY A 73 -3.84 8.10 -8.11
CA GLY A 73 -4.13 7.11 -7.08
C GLY A 73 -5.07 5.98 -7.51
N GLY A 74 -5.24 5.72 -8.80
CA GLY A 74 -6.22 4.73 -9.28
C GLY A 74 -7.66 5.24 -9.33
N ASN A 75 -7.86 6.57 -9.30
CA ASN A 75 -9.18 7.18 -9.37
C ASN A 75 -9.59 7.51 -10.82
N ALA A 76 -10.40 6.64 -11.42
CA ALA A 76 -10.95 6.82 -12.76
C ALA A 76 -11.88 8.04 -12.88
N SER A 77 -12.65 8.35 -11.84
CA SER A 77 -13.55 9.51 -11.84
C SER A 77 -12.77 10.82 -11.86
N ALA A 78 -11.70 10.92 -11.07
CA ALA A 78 -10.83 12.11 -11.09
C ALA A 78 -10.16 12.33 -12.45
N THR A 79 -9.78 11.24 -13.12
CA THR A 79 -9.26 11.28 -14.50
C THR A 79 -10.34 11.79 -15.46
N THR A 80 -11.56 11.27 -15.35
CA THR A 80 -12.71 11.65 -16.20
C THR A 80 -13.08 13.12 -16.02
N GLU A 81 -13.20 13.59 -14.77
CA GLU A 81 -13.53 14.99 -14.45
C GLU A 81 -12.48 15.97 -14.98
N ARG A 82 -11.19 15.60 -14.92
CA ARG A 82 -10.10 16.43 -15.45
C ARG A 82 -10.16 16.56 -16.97
N VAL A 83 -10.41 15.43 -17.65
CA VAL A 83 -10.56 15.37 -19.11
C VAL A 83 -11.78 16.19 -19.56
N LEU A 84 -12.90 16.07 -18.85
CA LEU A 84 -14.10 16.89 -19.09
C LEU A 84 -13.88 18.38 -18.78
N GLY A 85 -13.06 18.70 -17.78
CA GLY A 85 -12.68 20.06 -17.42
C GLY A 85 -11.74 20.76 -18.42
N GLY A 86 -11.45 20.14 -19.57
CA GLY A 86 -10.61 20.71 -20.62
C GLY A 86 -9.10 20.71 -20.31
N ARG A 87 -8.70 20.24 -19.14
CA ARG A 87 -7.31 19.97 -18.80
C ARG A 87 -6.97 18.59 -19.34
N GLY A 88 -6.60 18.51 -20.62
CA GLY A 88 -6.14 17.26 -21.23
C GLY A 88 -5.08 16.57 -20.36
N LEU A 89 -5.03 15.24 -20.42
CA LEU A 89 -3.98 14.50 -19.71
C LEU A 89 -2.63 14.94 -20.28
N ASP A 90 -1.67 15.28 -19.41
CA ASP A 90 -0.31 15.61 -19.85
C ASP A 90 0.15 14.42 -20.69
N THR A 91 0.36 14.64 -21.98
CA THR A 91 0.87 13.61 -22.88
C THR A 91 2.17 13.12 -22.29
N SER A 92 2.28 11.81 -22.08
CA SER A 92 3.53 11.20 -21.67
C SER A 92 4.51 11.36 -22.84
N GLU A 93 5.15 12.53 -22.92
CA GLU A 93 6.15 12.86 -23.92
C GLU A 93 7.27 11.85 -23.77
N GLU A 94 7.39 10.99 -24.77
CA GLU A 94 8.50 10.08 -24.95
C GLU A 94 9.73 10.94 -25.25
N PRO A 95 10.79 10.98 -24.41
CA PRO A 95 12.09 11.26 -24.96
C PRO A 95 12.47 10.03 -25.78
N ALA A 96 12.27 10.12 -27.10
CA ALA A 96 13.08 9.35 -28.02
C ALA A 96 14.55 9.77 -27.81
N LYS A 97 15.25 9.12 -26.86
CA LYS A 97 16.71 9.03 -26.78
C LYS A 97 17.16 8.24 -25.55
N GLU A 98 17.92 7.20 -25.87
CA GLU A 98 18.94 6.53 -25.07
C GLU A 98 18.51 5.87 -23.77
N GLU A 99 18.88 4.59 -23.71
CA GLU A 99 18.87 3.69 -22.59
C GLU A 99 19.68 4.27 -21.42
N ALA A 100 19.15 5.27 -20.73
CA ALA A 100 19.51 5.45 -19.34
C ALA A 100 19.03 4.16 -18.64
N PRO A 101 19.92 3.37 -17.99
CA PRO A 101 19.47 2.22 -17.23
C PRO A 101 18.54 2.77 -16.15
N LYS A 102 17.23 2.67 -16.42
CA LYS A 102 16.18 2.81 -15.43
C LYS A 102 16.70 1.98 -14.27
N LYS A 103 16.84 2.59 -13.09
CA LYS A 103 17.37 1.95 -11.89
C LYS A 103 16.48 0.77 -11.54
N ALA A 104 16.66 -0.31 -12.27
CA ALA A 104 15.85 -1.50 -12.27
C ALA A 104 16.34 -2.26 -11.06
N TRP A 105 15.44 -2.42 -10.11
CA TRP A 105 15.56 -3.45 -9.09
C TRP A 105 16.05 -4.74 -9.78
N SER A 106 17.26 -5.20 -9.45
CA SER A 106 18.00 -6.14 -10.31
C SER A 106 17.14 -7.36 -10.64
N ALA A 107 17.17 -7.92 -11.84
CA ALA A 107 16.24 -8.98 -12.21
C ALA A 107 16.38 -10.25 -11.32
N ASP A 108 17.57 -10.45 -10.75
CA ASP A 108 17.90 -11.61 -9.92
C ASP A 108 17.61 -11.40 -8.43
N LYS A 109 16.91 -12.35 -7.79
CA LYS A 109 16.56 -12.28 -6.37
C LYS A 109 17.79 -12.37 -5.45
N ASN A 110 18.78 -13.17 -5.83
CA ASN A 110 19.96 -13.40 -5.01
C ASN A 110 20.84 -12.15 -4.96
N GLU A 111 21.04 -11.52 -6.12
CA GLU A 111 21.79 -10.26 -6.25
C GLU A 111 21.12 -9.11 -5.48
N ARG A 112 19.78 -9.03 -5.51
CA ARG A 112 19.03 -8.06 -4.68
C ARG A 112 19.30 -8.27 -3.20
N GLN A 113 19.26 -9.52 -2.73
CA GLN A 113 19.49 -9.81 -1.31
C GLN A 113 20.91 -9.46 -0.89
N MET A 114 21.92 -9.78 -1.70
CA MET A 114 23.31 -9.43 -1.43
C MET A 114 23.52 -7.91 -1.39
N ASN A 115 22.94 -7.18 -2.34
CA ASN A 115 23.04 -5.71 -2.38
C ASN A 115 22.35 -5.04 -1.17
N LEU A 116 21.23 -5.59 -0.71
CA LEU A 116 20.56 -5.10 0.50
C LEU A 116 21.35 -5.42 1.77
N GLN A 117 21.95 -6.62 1.84
CA GLN A 117 22.80 -7.03 2.96
C GLN A 117 24.03 -6.14 3.05
N ARG A 118 24.74 -5.91 1.94
CA ARG A 118 25.90 -4.99 1.90
C ARG A 118 25.52 -3.59 2.36
N ARG A 119 24.42 -3.01 1.86
CA ARG A 119 23.92 -1.69 2.29
C ARG A 119 23.56 -1.65 3.77
N ARG A 120 22.98 -2.74 4.31
CA ARG A 120 22.64 -2.86 5.72
C ARG A 120 23.89 -2.91 6.59
N GLU A 121 24.91 -3.68 6.20
CA GLU A 121 26.19 -3.78 6.91
C GLU A 121 26.94 -2.45 6.92
N GLU A 122 26.98 -1.74 5.79
CA GLU A 122 27.53 -0.39 5.69
C GLU A 122 26.81 0.59 6.64
N MET A 123 25.48 0.50 6.71
CA MET A 123 24.69 1.34 7.61
C MET A 123 24.97 1.02 9.08
N ILE A 124 25.14 -0.25 9.45
CA ILE A 124 25.46 -0.67 10.81
C ILE A 124 26.83 -0.12 11.22
N LEU A 125 27.83 -0.22 10.34
CA LEU A 125 29.17 0.32 10.59
C LEU A 125 29.16 1.85 10.69
N ALA A 126 28.43 2.53 9.81
CA ALA A 126 28.27 3.98 9.86
C ALA A 126 27.54 4.44 11.13
N ALA A 127 26.49 3.72 11.54
CA ALA A 127 25.76 4.01 12.77
C ALA A 127 26.65 3.84 14.01
N ARG A 128 27.46 2.78 14.06
CA ARG A 128 28.40 2.54 15.15
C ARG A 128 29.48 3.62 15.21
N ARG A 129 30.10 3.98 14.08
CA ARG A 129 31.05 5.11 14.02
C ARG A 129 30.41 6.42 14.46
N LYS A 130 29.15 6.65 14.10
CA LYS A 130 28.41 7.86 14.49
C LYS A 130 28.12 7.90 16.00
N LEU A 131 27.84 6.76 16.62
CA LEU A 131 27.67 6.67 18.08
C LEU A 131 28.99 6.86 18.81
N GLU A 132 30.08 6.23 18.36
CA GLU A 132 31.41 6.41 18.96
C GLU A 132 31.89 7.88 18.89
N ALA A 133 31.60 8.58 17.79
CA ALA A 133 31.87 10.02 17.67
C ALA A 133 30.98 10.86 18.61
N GLN A 134 29.72 10.48 18.80
CA GLN A 134 28.85 11.13 19.78
C GLN A 134 29.31 10.89 21.23
N GLU A 135 29.75 9.67 21.57
CA GLU A 135 30.27 9.35 22.89
C GLU A 135 31.56 10.12 23.20
N LYS A 136 32.49 10.24 22.23
CA LYS A 136 33.69 11.07 22.38
C LYS A 136 33.40 12.56 22.53
N GLY A 137 32.34 13.06 21.89
CA GLY A 137 31.90 14.46 22.04
C GLY A 137 31.04 14.72 23.30
N LYS A 138 30.50 13.67 23.92
CA LYS A 138 29.63 13.72 25.11
C LYS A 138 30.32 13.19 26.38
N ALA A 139 31.64 12.98 26.34
CA ALA A 139 32.44 12.80 27.55
C ALA A 139 32.50 14.15 28.30
N PRO A 140 32.05 14.25 29.56
CA PRO A 140 32.23 15.47 30.35
C PRO A 140 33.73 15.67 30.62
N ALA A 141 34.22 16.87 30.31
CA ALA A 141 35.49 17.37 30.84
C ALA A 141 35.34 17.74 32.32
#